data_AF-A0A6C0B833-F1
#
_entry.id   AF-A0A6C0B833-F1
#
_cell.length_a   1.000
_cell.length_b   1.000
_cell.length_c   1.000
_cell.angle_alpha   90.00
_cell.angle_beta   90.00
_cell.angle_gamma   90.00
#
_symmetry.space_group_name_H-M   'P 1'
#
loop_
_entity.id
_entity.type
_entity.pdbx_description
1 polymer ?
#
loop_
_entity_poly.entity_id
_entity_poly.type
_entity_poly.pdbx_seq_one_letter_code
_entity_poly.pdbx_strand_id
1 'polypeptide(L)'
;MWNLKKLFVSTLLFIAIDAMYLYSSKKTFEDQIVKVQRVIMQMRIEGAVLCYLVLVFGINYFIIQPKNSVFDAFVLGVVIYAVYETTNYATLKKWSESMVVIDSLWGGILFALTTYLTYEIVR
;
A
#
# COMPACT_ATOMS: atom_id res chain seq x y z
N MET A 1 -10.60 -22.97 2.45
CA MET A 1 -11.78 -22.13 2.21
C MET A 1 -11.51 -20.75 2.81
N TRP A 2 -11.79 -19.65 2.10
CA TRP A 2 -11.48 -18.30 2.57
C TRP A 2 -12.30 -17.97 3.82
N ASN A 3 -11.65 -17.45 4.86
CA ASN A 3 -12.35 -16.99 6.06
C ASN A 3 -12.89 -15.56 5.82
N LEU A 4 -14.19 -15.45 5.56
CA LEU A 4 -14.86 -14.18 5.25
C LEU A 4 -14.68 -13.12 6.34
N LYS A 5 -14.61 -13.52 7.62
CA LYS A 5 -14.36 -12.57 8.72
C LYS A 5 -12.97 -11.96 8.64
N LYS A 6 -11.94 -12.80 8.42
CA LYS A 6 -10.55 -12.32 8.26
C LYS A 6 -10.40 -11.41 7.06
N LEU A 7 -11.02 -11.77 5.93
CA LEU A 7 -11.01 -10.96 4.71
C LEU A 7 -11.64 -9.57 4.95
N PHE A 8 -12.80 -9.51 5.58
CA PHE A 8 -13.48 -8.25 5.85
C PHE A 8 -12.66 -7.35 6.79
N VAL A 9 -12.15 -7.92 7.89
CA VAL A 9 -11.35 -7.18 8.87
C VAL A 9 -10.03 -6.69 8.27
N SER A 10 -9.29 -7.53 7.54
CA SER A 10 -8.03 -7.13 6.91
C SER A 10 -8.23 -6.03 5.88
N THR A 11 -9.28 -6.12 5.06
CA THR A 11 -9.61 -5.11 4.05
C THR A 11 -9.90 -3.75 4.69
N LEU A 12 -10.74 -3.74 5.74
CA LEU A 12 -11.11 -2.51 6.43
C LEU A 12 -9.89 -1.87 7.10
N LEU A 13 -9.06 -2.66 7.78
CA LEU A 13 -7.83 -2.18 8.42
C LEU A 13 -6.84 -1.63 7.40
N PHE A 14 -6.62 -2.34 6.29
CA PHE A 14 -5.71 -1.92 5.24
C PHE A 14 -6.08 -0.53 4.72
N ILE A 15 -7.34 -0.35 4.32
CA ILE A 15 -7.83 0.92 3.79
C ILE A 15 -7.78 2.02 4.86
N ALA A 16 -8.17 1.72 6.10
CA ALA A 16 -8.19 2.71 7.17
C ALA A 16 -6.78 3.22 7.53
N ILE A 17 -5.81 2.32 7.67
CA ILE A 17 -4.42 2.66 8.00
C ILE A 17 -3.79 3.45 6.85
N ASP A 18 -3.99 3.00 5.61
CA ASP A 18 -3.41 3.68 4.45
C ASP A 18 -4.03 5.05 4.20
N ALA A 19 -5.34 5.21 4.42
CA ALA A 19 -6.01 6.51 4.33
C ALA A 19 -5.42 7.54 5.30
N MET A 20 -5.00 7.13 6.50
CA MET A 20 -4.32 8.04 7.44
C MET A 20 -2.97 8.51 6.89
N TYR A 21 -2.20 7.59 6.30
CA TYR A 21 -0.93 7.94 5.68
C TYR A 21 -1.11 8.85 4.47
N LEU A 22 -2.01 8.51 3.55
CA LEU A 22 -2.31 9.33 2.37
C LEU A 22 -2.81 10.72 2.76
N TYR A 23 -3.63 10.84 3.81
CA TYR A 23 -4.05 12.14 4.31
C TYR A 23 -2.87 12.97 4.83
N SER A 24 -1.96 12.35 5.59
CA SER A 24 -0.78 13.03 6.14
C SER A 24 0.27 13.40 5.08
N SER A 25 0.39 12.61 4.02
CA SER A 25 1.39 12.74 2.97
C SER A 25 0.86 13.42 1.70
N LYS A 26 -0.44 13.72 1.65
CA LYS A 26 -1.16 14.26 0.47
C LYS A 26 -0.39 15.36 -0.24
N LYS A 27 0.07 16.36 0.49
CA LYS A 27 0.80 17.50 -0.09
C LYS A 27 2.11 17.07 -0.75
N THR A 28 2.86 16.17 -0.11
CA THR A 28 4.12 15.65 -0.66
C THR A 28 3.87 14.89 -1.97
N PHE A 29 2.84 14.06 -2.04
CA PHE A 29 2.45 13.36 -3.27
C PHE A 29 1.96 14.33 -4.35
N GLU A 30 1.10 15.28 -4.01
CA GLU A 30 0.62 16.30 -4.96
C GLU A 30 1.78 17.12 -5.55
N ASP A 31 2.67 17.63 -4.70
CA ASP A 31 3.85 18.38 -5.12
C ASP A 31 4.77 17.53 -6.03
N GLN A 32 4.89 16.24 -5.72
CA GLN A 32 5.68 15.31 -6.52
C GLN A 32 5.07 15.09 -7.91
N ILE A 33 3.76 14.87 -7.98
CA ILE A 33 3.05 14.72 -9.26
C ILE A 33 3.12 16.01 -10.08
N VAL A 34 2.93 17.18 -9.46
CA VAL A 34 3.06 18.48 -10.13
C VAL A 34 4.47 18.68 -10.68
N LYS A 35 5.52 18.29 -9.95
CA LYS A 35 6.91 18.38 -10.45
C LYS A 35 7.13 17.57 -11.73
N VAL A 36 6.48 16.41 -11.84
CA VAL A 36 6.59 15.51 -12.99
C VAL A 36 5.70 15.96 -14.14
N GLN A 37 4.40 16.14 -13.89
CA GLN A 37 3.38 16.38 -14.91
C GLN A 37 3.22 17.86 -15.28
N ARG A 38 3.69 18.79 -14.44
CA ARG A 38 3.52 20.25 -14.56
C ARG A 38 2.06 20.71 -14.55
N VAL A 39 1.15 19.85 -14.09
CA VAL A 39 -0.27 20.12 -13.89
C VAL A 39 -0.69 19.61 -12.53
N ILE A 40 -1.83 20.12 -12.03
CA ILE A 40 -2.41 19.69 -10.76
C ILE A 40 -2.79 18.20 -10.87
N MET A 41 -2.51 17.44 -9.82
CA MET A 41 -2.86 16.02 -9.73
C MET A 41 -4.35 15.81 -9.95
N GLN A 42 -4.70 14.96 -10.92
CA GLN A 42 -6.07 14.51 -11.16
C GLN A 42 -6.17 13.01 -10.86
N MET A 43 -6.86 12.67 -9.77
CA MET A 43 -7.04 11.29 -9.37
C MET A 43 -8.15 10.62 -10.20
N ARG A 44 -7.82 9.49 -10.82
CA ARG A 44 -8.78 8.60 -11.46
C ARG A 44 -9.28 7.58 -10.43
N ILE A 45 -10.53 7.71 -10.01
CA ILE A 45 -11.11 6.91 -8.92
C ILE A 45 -11.14 5.43 -9.30
N GLU A 46 -11.41 5.10 -10.57
CA GLU A 46 -11.39 3.74 -11.08
C GLU A 46 -10.03 3.07 -10.92
N GLY A 47 -8.94 3.82 -11.13
CA GLY A 47 -7.57 3.32 -10.94
C GLY A 47 -7.25 3.08 -9.47
N ALA A 48 -7.69 3.98 -8.58
CA ALA A 48 -7.51 3.83 -7.14
C ALA A 48 -8.25 2.59 -6.60
N VAL A 49 -9.50 2.38 -7.04
CA VAL A 49 -10.28 1.19 -6.65
C VAL A 49 -9.61 -0.10 -7.11
N LEU A 50 -9.14 -0.16 -8.36
CA LEU A 50 -8.43 -1.33 -8.87
C LEU A 50 -7.13 -1.60 -8.10
N CYS A 51 -6.38 -0.55 -7.73
CA CYS A 51 -5.18 -0.68 -6.92
C CYS A 51 -5.48 -1.36 -5.58
N TYR A 52 -6.48 -0.85 -4.84
CA TYR A 52 -6.85 -1.45 -3.55
C TYR A 52 -7.38 -2.88 -3.70
N LEU A 53 -8.15 -3.20 -4.74
CA LEU A 53 -8.60 -4.57 -4.98
C LEU A 53 -7.43 -5.54 -5.15
N VAL A 54 -6.40 -5.15 -5.92
CA VAL A 54 -5.21 -5.97 -6.14
C VAL A 54 -4.37 -6.11 -4.86
N LEU A 55 -4.18 -5.02 -4.11
CA LEU A 55 -3.43 -5.04 -2.84
C LEU A 55 -4.11 -5.91 -1.78
N VAL A 56 -5.43 -5.74 -1.61
CA VAL A 56 -6.24 -6.52 -0.68
C VAL A 56 -6.25 -8.00 -1.06
N PHE A 57 -6.32 -8.31 -2.36
CA PHE A 57 -6.15 -9.68 -2.84
C PHE A 57 -4.78 -10.23 -2.47
N GLY A 58 -3.70 -9.48 -2.73
CA GLY A 58 -2.33 -9.87 -2.44
C GLY A 58 -2.10 -10.20 -0.96
N ILE A 59 -2.45 -9.29 -0.05
CA ILE A 59 -2.26 -9.53 1.39
C ILE A 59 -3.12 -10.70 1.89
N ASN A 60 -4.36 -10.85 1.42
CA ASN A 60 -5.22 -11.94 1.87
C ASN A 60 -4.77 -13.31 1.35
N TYR A 61 -4.39 -13.38 0.08
CA TYR A 61 -3.96 -14.62 -0.56
C TYR A 61 -2.60 -15.09 -0.04
N PHE A 62 -1.60 -14.21 0.00
CA PHE A 62 -0.23 -14.59 0.37
C PHE A 62 0.03 -14.58 1.88
N ILE A 63 -0.71 -13.80 2.67
CA ILE A 63 -0.41 -13.64 4.10
C ILE A 63 -1.53 -14.16 5.00
N ILE A 64 -2.72 -13.55 4.93
CA ILE A 64 -3.79 -13.76 5.92
C ILE A 64 -4.36 -15.18 5.85
N GLN A 65 -4.60 -15.70 4.64
CA GLN A 65 -5.16 -17.03 4.43
C GLN A 65 -4.20 -18.15 4.87
N PRO A 66 -2.92 -18.19 4.43
CA PRO A 66 -1.96 -19.20 4.89
C PRO A 66 -1.49 -18.95 6.34
N LYS A 67 -1.85 -17.81 6.94
CA LYS A 67 -1.45 -17.41 8.29
C LYS A 67 0.07 -17.19 8.41
N ASN A 68 0.69 -16.62 7.38
CA ASN A 68 2.12 -16.32 7.34
C ASN A 68 2.52 -15.22 8.33
N SER A 69 3.83 -15.06 8.53
CA SER A 69 4.37 -14.16 9.55
C SER A 69 4.15 -12.68 9.20
N VAL A 70 4.16 -11.83 10.23
CA VAL A 70 4.12 -10.37 10.05
C VAL A 70 5.34 -9.87 9.27
N PHE A 71 6.48 -10.54 9.39
CA PHE A 71 7.69 -10.21 8.64
C PHE A 71 7.54 -10.53 7.15
N ASP A 72 6.94 -11.67 6.80
CA ASP A 72 6.64 -11.98 5.39
C ASP A 72 5.69 -10.96 4.78
N ALA A 73 4.73 -10.48 5.58
CA ALA A 73 3.82 -9.40 5.18
C ALA A 73 4.58 -8.10 4.91
N PHE A 74 5.50 -7.73 5.81
CA PHE A 74 6.37 -6.57 5.63
C PHE A 74 7.16 -6.67 4.33
N VAL A 75 7.82 -7.81 4.08
CA VAL A 75 8.61 -8.02 2.87
C VAL A 75 7.75 -7.93 1.62
N LEU A 76 6.57 -8.56 1.61
CA LEU A 76 5.63 -8.47 0.48
C LEU A 76 5.21 -7.02 0.21
N GLY A 77 4.86 -6.26 1.26
CA GLY A 77 4.48 -4.86 1.15
C GLY A 77 5.62 -3.99 0.59
N VAL A 78 6.85 -4.16 1.10
CA VAL A 78 8.02 -3.45 0.57
C VAL A 78 8.23 -3.78 -0.90
N VAL A 79 8.15 -5.05 -1.30
CA VAL A 79 8.37 -5.46 -2.70
C VAL A 79 7.35 -4.81 -3.62
N ILE A 80 6.06 -4.84 -3.27
CA ILE A 80 5.01 -4.27 -4.13
C ILE A 80 5.20 -2.76 -4.31
N TYR A 81 5.39 -2.03 -3.21
CA TYR A 81 5.55 -0.57 -3.27
C TYR A 81 6.88 -0.18 -3.91
N ALA A 82 7.96 -0.91 -3.63
CA ALA A 82 9.25 -0.68 -4.28
C ALA A 82 9.18 -0.90 -5.79
N VAL A 83 8.44 -1.90 -6.29
CA VAL A 83 8.25 -2.07 -7.74
C VAL A 83 7.58 -0.84 -8.35
N TYR A 84 6.52 -0.31 -7.72
CA TYR A 84 5.86 0.90 -8.20
C TYR A 84 6.80 2.13 -8.17
N GLU A 85 7.44 2.37 -7.02
CA GLU A 85 8.31 3.53 -6.82
C GLU A 85 9.56 3.49 -7.70
N THR A 86 10.22 2.34 -7.82
CA THR A 86 11.40 2.20 -8.68
C THR A 86 11.04 2.25 -10.16
N THR A 87 9.86 1.78 -10.57
CA THR A 87 9.35 1.96 -11.94
C THR A 87 9.14 3.44 -12.24
N ASN A 88 8.54 4.20 -11.32
CA ASN A 88 8.40 5.64 -11.45
C ASN A 88 9.75 6.34 -11.47
N TYR A 89 10.69 5.96 -10.62
CA TYR A 89 12.05 6.50 -10.63
C TYR A 89 12.79 6.25 -11.94
N ALA A 90 12.62 5.06 -12.53
CA ALA A 90 13.21 4.71 -13.82
C ALA A 90 12.59 5.47 -15.00
N THR A 91 11.29 5.79 -14.94
CA THR A 91 10.54 6.35 -16.07
C THR A 91 10.29 7.85 -16.00
N LEU A 92 10.30 8.44 -14.79
CA LEU A 92 9.95 9.84 -14.54
C LEU A 92 11.18 10.62 -14.04
N LYS A 93 11.73 11.48 -14.89
CA LYS A 93 12.96 12.25 -14.64
C LYS A 93 13.01 13.04 -13.31
N LYS A 94 11.86 13.44 -12.79
CA LYS A 94 11.75 14.26 -11.57
C LYS A 94 11.19 13.47 -10.38
N TRP A 95 11.22 12.14 -10.42
CA TRP A 95 10.81 11.31 -9.28
C TRP A 95 11.78 11.44 -8.10
N SER A 96 11.28 11.61 -6.89
CA SER A 96 12.12 11.86 -5.70
C SER A 96 12.68 10.57 -5.12
N GLU A 97 13.99 10.48 -4.93
CA GLU A 97 14.65 9.33 -4.27
C GLU A 97 14.15 9.11 -2.84
N SER A 98 13.88 10.20 -2.11
CA SER A 98 13.31 10.11 -0.76
C SER A 98 11.92 9.48 -0.76
N MET A 99 11.12 9.73 -1.80
CA MET A 99 9.79 9.15 -1.92
C MET A 99 9.88 7.65 -2.17
N VAL A 100 10.82 7.23 -3.02
CA VAL A 100 11.08 5.81 -3.29
C VAL A 100 11.32 5.05 -1.98
N VAL A 101 12.20 5.57 -1.12
CA VAL A 101 12.52 4.90 0.15
C VAL A 101 11.35 4.93 1.12
N ILE A 102 10.73 6.10 1.31
CA ILE A 102 9.67 6.29 2.31
C ILE A 102 8.43 5.48 1.96
N ASP A 103 7.97 5.54 0.71
CA ASP A 103 6.73 4.87 0.30
C ASP A 103 6.92 3.35 0.17
N SER A 104 8.11 2.90 -0.24
CA SER A 104 8.46 1.47 -0.19
C SER A 104 8.41 0.91 1.24
N LEU A 105 9.03 1.61 2.20
CA LEU A 105 8.99 1.20 3.60
C LEU A 105 7.59 1.28 4.18
N TRP A 106 6.81 2.29 3.79
CA TRP A 106 5.42 2.42 4.19
C TRP A 106 4.59 1.21 3.72
N GLY A 107 4.75 0.77 2.47
CA GLY A 107 4.11 -0.45 1.97
C GLY A 107 4.35 -1.66 2.88
N GLY A 108 5.60 -1.84 3.34
CA GLY A 108 5.92 -2.87 4.32
C GLY A 108 5.23 -2.69 5.66
N ILE A 109 5.28 -1.48 6.22
CA ILE A 109 4.63 -1.15 7.51
C ILE A 109 3.12 -1.38 7.44
N LEU A 110 2.48 -0.96 6.35
CA LEU A 110 1.06 -1.13 6.11
C LEU A 110 0.65 -2.61 6.11
N PHE A 111 1.36 -3.45 5.35
CA PHE A 111 1.09 -4.88 5.30
C PHE A 111 1.34 -5.55 6.66
N ALA A 112 2.42 -5.18 7.35
CA ALA A 112 2.76 -5.71 8.67
C ALA A 112 1.70 -5.37 9.72
N LEU A 113 1.33 -4.08 9.83
CA LEU A 113 0.32 -3.61 10.79
C LEU A 113 -1.06 -4.21 10.50
N THR A 114 -1.46 -4.26 9.24
CA THR A 114 -2.73 -4.90 8.84
C THR A 114 -2.76 -6.36 9.26
N THR A 115 -1.67 -7.08 9.03
CA THR A 115 -1.55 -8.51 9.38
C THR A 115 -1.62 -8.72 10.88
N TYR A 116 -0.80 -7.98 11.64
CA TYR A 116 -0.76 -8.04 13.11
C TYR A 116 -2.13 -7.79 13.73
N LEU A 117 -2.78 -6.69 13.35
CA LEU A 117 -4.09 -6.31 13.88
C LEU A 117 -5.19 -7.30 13.47
N THR A 118 -5.15 -7.82 12.24
CA THR A 118 -6.12 -8.85 11.79
C THR A 118 -6.01 -10.11 12.63
N TYR A 119 -4.79 -10.57 12.94
CA TYR A 119 -4.57 -11.77 13.75
C TYR A 119 -5.00 -11.59 15.20
N GLU A 120 -4.81 -10.41 15.78
CA GLU A 120 -5.23 -10.12 17.15
C GLU A 120 -6.77 -9.98 17.26
N ILE A 121 -7.43 -9.35 16.28
CA ILE A 121 -8.89 -9.15 16.30
C ILE A 121 -9.65 -10.43 15.98
N VAL A 122 -9.14 -11.26 15.06
CA VAL A 122 -9.83 -12.46 14.54
C VAL A 122 -9.17 -13.74 15.05
N ARG A 123 -8.71 -13.75 16.31
CA ARG A 123 -8.13 -14.94 16.97
C ARG A 123 -9.02 -16.17 16.84
#